data_AF-A0A915YHA7-F1
#
_entry.id   AF-A0A915YHA7-F1
#
_cell.length_a   1.000
_cell.length_b   1.000
_cell.length_c   1.000
_cell.angle_alpha   90.00
_cell.angle_beta   90.00
_cell.angle_gamma   90.00
#
_symmetry.space_group_name_H-M   'P 1'
#
loop_
_entity.id
_entity.type
_entity.pdbx_description
1 polymer ?
#
loop_
_entity_poly.entity_id
_entity_poly.type
_entity_poly.pdbx_seq_one_letter_code
_entity_poly.pdbx_strand_id
1 'polypeptide(L)'
;MLKESQKIKIMKYIGLITILLLSVNLLWGQAKKPTIMVVPSDAWCNERGYMITFDNQGTIVKVPDYKKAFQENADLLLAISKINGLMAERGFPLKNMESAIKTLEANSAEEAMLTSKTGAEASESPIDKLKKVAKADIIMQLTWTVNTTGPKKTLTFNLQGLDAYTDKQIATAAGTGTPSFSAEVPVLLEEAILDHMDNFTASLQDFFDDLFANGREVIVRVKVWDDWDEDLETEYGEDDEELADIIDSWMADNTVNGKFNTTDVTETMLLFEQVRMPLFYEKKGKQRAMDTRRFVKKLSKFLKGEPYNIPNKVVTKGLGRATIYLGGK
;
A
#
# COMPACT_ATOMS: atom_id res chain seq x y z
N MET A 1 -12.71 5.94 -60.67
CA MET A 1 -13.53 4.81 -60.17
C MET A 1 -12.61 3.65 -59.82
N LEU A 2 -12.31 3.44 -58.53
CA LEU A 2 -11.57 2.25 -58.09
C LEU A 2 -12.40 1.00 -58.45
N LYS A 3 -11.81 0.08 -59.22
CA LYS A 3 -12.41 -1.21 -59.59
C LYS A 3 -12.89 -1.93 -58.33
N GLU A 4 -14.11 -2.45 -58.35
CA GLU A 4 -14.83 -3.06 -57.23
C GLU A 4 -13.98 -4.07 -56.42
N SER A 5 -13.10 -4.82 -57.11
CA SER A 5 -12.14 -5.75 -56.51
C SER A 5 -11.13 -5.10 -55.55
N GLN A 6 -10.67 -3.87 -55.83
CA GLN A 6 -9.74 -3.13 -54.96
C GLN A 6 -10.43 -2.65 -53.68
N LYS A 7 -11.71 -2.24 -53.76
CA LYS A 7 -12.50 -1.85 -52.59
C LYS A 7 -12.72 -3.02 -51.64
N ILE A 8 -12.98 -4.22 -52.16
CA ILE A 8 -13.16 -5.44 -51.35
C ILE A 8 -11.87 -5.82 -50.61
N LYS A 9 -10.70 -5.70 -51.26
CA LYS A 9 -9.40 -5.94 -50.61
C LYS A 9 -9.14 -4.93 -49.49
N ILE A 10 -9.35 -3.63 -49.75
CA ILE A 10 -9.16 -2.57 -48.75
C ILE A 10 -10.10 -2.77 -47.55
N MET A 11 -11.38 -3.11 -47.79
CA MET A 11 -12.35 -3.39 -46.72
C MET A 11 -11.92 -4.59 -45.84
N LYS A 12 -11.34 -5.63 -46.44
CA LYS A 12 -10.80 -6.79 -45.71
C LYS A 12 -9.59 -6.42 -44.86
N TYR A 13 -8.66 -5.60 -45.38
CA TYR A 13 -7.50 -5.14 -44.61
C TYR A 13 -7.90 -4.23 -43.45
N ILE A 14 -8.88 -3.32 -43.65
CA ILE A 14 -9.43 -2.49 -42.59
C ILE A 14 -10.08 -3.37 -41.52
N GLY A 15 -10.92 -4.34 -41.89
CA GLY A 15 -11.54 -5.27 -40.95
C GLY A 15 -10.52 -6.09 -40.13
N LEU A 16 -9.43 -6.53 -40.75
CA LEU A 16 -8.35 -7.27 -40.08
C LEU A 16 -7.58 -6.40 -39.09
N ILE A 17 -7.31 -5.13 -39.45
CA ILE A 17 -6.66 -4.15 -38.57
C ILE A 17 -7.57 -3.82 -37.37
N THR A 18 -8.88 -3.67 -37.58
CA THR A 18 -9.83 -3.40 -36.49
C THR A 18 -9.94 -4.57 -35.53
N ILE A 19 -9.95 -5.82 -36.03
CA ILE A 19 -9.97 -7.03 -35.18
C ILE A 19 -8.65 -7.18 -34.41
N LEU A 20 -7.52 -6.86 -35.02
CA LEU A 20 -6.22 -6.87 -34.36
C LEU A 20 -6.11 -5.77 -33.28
N LEU A 21 -6.66 -4.58 -33.53
CA LEU A 21 -6.74 -3.50 -32.53
C LEU A 21 -7.69 -3.86 -31.37
N LEU A 22 -8.83 -4.51 -31.65
CA LEU A 22 -9.73 -4.99 -30.58
C LEU A 22 -9.14 -6.14 -29.75
N SER A 23 -8.36 -7.03 -30.36
CA SER A 23 -7.73 -8.14 -29.62
C SER A 23 -6.58 -7.69 -28.73
N VAL A 24 -5.86 -6.62 -29.10
CA VAL A 24 -4.83 -6.01 -28.22
C VAL A 24 -5.47 -5.40 -26.98
N ASN A 25 -6.70 -4.86 -27.05
CA ASN A 25 -7.42 -4.34 -25.88
C ASN A 25 -7.92 -5.44 -24.92
N LEU A 26 -8.18 -6.65 -25.41
CA LEU A 26 -8.63 -7.78 -24.57
C LEU A 26 -7.52 -8.43 -23.74
N LEU A 27 -6.24 -8.14 -24.05
CA LEU A 27 -5.09 -8.64 -23.29
C LEU A 27 -4.66 -7.72 -22.14
N TRP A 28 -5.26 -6.54 -22.01
CA TRP A 28 -5.20 -5.74 -20.79
C TRP A 28 -6.24 -6.31 -19.84
N GLY A 29 -5.96 -7.50 -19.29
CA GLY A 29 -6.77 -8.08 -18.22
C GLY A 29 -6.97 -6.99 -17.17
N GLN A 30 -8.22 -6.56 -16.99
CA GLN A 30 -8.61 -5.42 -16.17
C GLN A 30 -7.94 -5.56 -14.82
N ALA A 31 -6.87 -4.79 -14.64
CA ALA A 31 -5.96 -5.03 -13.55
C ALA A 31 -6.69 -4.67 -12.25
N LYS A 32 -6.66 -5.60 -11.29
CA LYS A 32 -7.48 -5.51 -10.08
C LYS A 32 -7.18 -4.20 -9.36
N LYS A 33 -8.17 -3.30 -9.28
CA LYS A 33 -8.04 -2.04 -8.55
C LYS A 33 -7.61 -2.32 -7.10
N PRO A 34 -6.67 -1.54 -6.54
CA PRO A 34 -6.27 -1.64 -5.15
C PRO A 34 -7.43 -1.52 -4.16
N THR A 35 -7.31 -2.22 -3.03
CA THR A 35 -8.31 -2.18 -1.96
C THR A 35 -8.19 -0.93 -1.11
N ILE A 36 -9.33 -0.34 -0.76
CA ILE A 36 -9.41 0.89 0.03
C ILE A 36 -10.02 0.61 1.40
N MET A 37 -9.51 1.26 2.42
CA MET A 37 -10.06 1.25 3.78
C MET A 37 -10.17 2.68 4.30
N VAL A 38 -11.36 3.07 4.76
CA VAL A 38 -11.60 4.40 5.35
C VAL A 38 -11.51 4.33 6.87
N VAL A 39 -10.76 5.24 7.47
CA VAL A 39 -10.54 5.34 8.93
C VAL A 39 -10.56 6.81 9.36
N PRO A 40 -10.92 7.12 10.62
CA PRO A 40 -10.67 8.46 11.17
C PRO A 40 -9.16 8.73 11.28
N SER A 41 -8.75 9.99 11.18
CA SER A 41 -7.36 10.37 11.40
C SER A 41 -6.97 10.30 12.88
N ASP A 42 -5.66 10.17 13.13
CA ASP A 42 -5.09 10.19 14.47
C ASP A 42 -5.44 11.48 15.23
N ALA A 43 -5.46 12.62 14.53
CA ALA A 43 -5.86 13.91 15.10
C ALA A 43 -7.33 13.89 15.55
N TRP A 44 -8.23 13.39 14.70
CA TRP A 44 -9.65 13.28 15.01
C TRP A 44 -9.91 12.37 16.22
N CYS A 45 -9.19 11.24 16.28
CA CYS A 45 -9.24 10.30 17.39
C CYS A 45 -8.71 10.92 18.69
N ASN A 46 -7.60 11.66 18.62
CA ASN A 46 -7.00 12.33 19.77
C ASN A 46 -7.90 13.41 20.37
N GLU A 47 -8.53 14.24 19.54
CA GLU A 47 -9.47 15.29 19.98
C GLU A 47 -10.69 14.72 20.72
N ARG A 48 -11.11 13.50 20.38
CA ARG A 48 -12.35 12.88 20.89
C ARG A 48 -12.10 11.78 21.93
N GLY A 49 -10.87 11.61 22.39
CA GLY A 49 -10.54 10.64 23.45
C GLY A 49 -10.56 9.17 22.99
N TYR A 50 -10.30 8.93 21.71
CA TYR A 50 -10.17 7.61 21.09
C TYR A 50 -8.70 7.22 20.87
N MET A 51 -7.84 7.48 21.84
CA MET A 51 -6.42 7.10 21.81
C MET A 51 -6.12 6.16 22.97
N ILE A 52 -5.33 5.13 22.70
CA ILE A 52 -4.78 4.22 23.71
C ILE A 52 -3.28 4.48 23.84
N THR A 53 -2.79 4.48 25.07
CA THR A 53 -1.39 4.70 25.41
C THR A 53 -0.71 3.38 25.76
N PHE A 54 0.47 3.16 25.21
CA PHE A 54 1.32 2.01 25.49
C PHE A 54 2.68 2.50 25.99
N ASP A 55 3.26 1.81 26.97
CA ASP A 55 4.67 1.96 27.28
C ASP A 55 5.47 0.98 26.41
N ASN A 56 6.29 1.52 25.50
CA ASN A 56 7.21 0.73 24.71
C ASN A 56 8.64 1.05 25.15
N GLN A 57 9.17 0.23 26.06
CA GLN A 57 10.55 0.31 26.57
C GLN A 57 10.89 1.70 27.16
N GLY A 58 9.99 2.30 27.93
CA GLY A 58 10.16 3.60 28.57
C GLY A 58 9.66 4.79 27.73
N THR A 59 9.18 4.54 26.50
CA THR A 59 8.55 5.57 25.66
C THR A 59 7.04 5.37 25.60
N ILE A 60 6.28 6.38 26.04
CA ILE A 60 4.82 6.37 25.92
C ILE A 60 4.45 6.62 24.45
N VAL A 61 3.87 5.61 23.81
CA VAL A 61 3.35 5.66 22.45
C VAL A 61 1.82 5.77 22.50
N LYS A 62 1.25 6.70 21.73
CA LYS A 62 -0.19 6.84 21.53
C LYS A 62 -0.59 6.30 20.18
N VAL A 63 -1.64 5.48 20.13
CA VAL A 63 -2.23 5.00 18.86
C VAL A 63 -3.75 5.10 18.90
N PRO A 64 -4.41 5.26 17.74
CA PRO A 64 -5.87 5.34 17.69
C PRO A 64 -6.55 4.03 18.14
N ASP A 65 -7.56 4.17 18.99
CA ASP A 65 -8.50 3.11 19.34
C ASP A 65 -9.70 3.16 18.39
N TYR A 66 -9.49 2.60 17.20
CA TYR A 66 -10.54 2.51 16.19
C TYR A 66 -11.76 1.75 16.68
N LYS A 67 -11.58 0.72 17.51
CA LYS A 67 -12.71 -0.07 18.04
C LYS A 67 -13.63 0.83 18.85
N LYS A 68 -13.07 1.57 19.81
CA LYS A 68 -13.83 2.50 20.63
C LYS A 68 -14.48 3.59 19.78
N ALA A 69 -13.74 4.15 18.81
CA ALA A 69 -14.28 5.16 17.90
C ALA A 69 -15.51 4.66 17.12
N PHE A 70 -15.45 3.47 16.51
CA PHE A 70 -16.56 2.89 15.76
C PHE A 70 -17.74 2.44 16.64
N GLN A 71 -17.50 2.08 17.90
CA GLN A 71 -18.55 1.65 18.83
C GLN A 71 -19.28 2.83 19.50
N GLU A 72 -18.57 3.91 19.81
CA GLU A 72 -19.12 5.02 20.59
C GLU A 72 -19.60 6.19 19.72
N ASN A 73 -19.23 6.26 18.44
CA ASN A 73 -19.55 7.40 17.57
C ASN A 73 -20.41 7.01 16.35
N ALA A 74 -21.72 7.24 16.45
CA ALA A 74 -22.67 6.97 15.37
C ALA A 74 -22.43 7.86 14.13
N ASP A 75 -22.04 9.13 14.32
CA ASP A 75 -21.76 10.05 13.22
C ASP A 75 -20.57 9.57 12.38
N LEU A 76 -19.52 9.05 13.02
CA LEU A 76 -18.36 8.45 12.37
C LEU A 76 -18.76 7.23 11.52
N LEU A 77 -19.62 6.36 12.06
CA LEU A 77 -20.08 5.17 11.34
C LEU A 77 -20.88 5.57 10.09
N LEU A 78 -21.77 6.55 10.21
CA LEU A 78 -22.54 7.08 9.08
C LEU A 78 -21.62 7.73 8.04
N ALA A 79 -20.68 8.58 8.47
CA ALA A 79 -19.69 9.22 7.61
C ALA A 79 -18.90 8.21 6.79
N ILE A 80 -18.34 7.19 7.45
CA ILE A 80 -17.53 6.16 6.81
C ILE A 80 -18.38 5.27 5.89
N SER A 81 -19.61 4.94 6.29
CA SER A 81 -20.54 4.19 5.44
C SER A 81 -20.86 4.95 4.14
N LYS A 82 -21.05 6.26 4.22
CA LYS A 82 -21.29 7.12 3.05
C LYS A 82 -20.08 7.19 2.12
N ILE A 83 -18.89 7.43 2.65
CA ILE A 83 -17.65 7.43 1.85
C ILE A 83 -17.45 6.06 1.20
N ASN A 84 -17.69 4.97 1.93
CA ASN A 84 -17.66 3.62 1.36
C ASN A 84 -18.66 3.48 0.20
N GLY A 85 -19.91 3.96 0.33
CA GLY A 85 -20.87 3.97 -0.76
C GLY A 85 -20.35 4.70 -2.01
N LEU A 86 -19.83 5.92 -1.83
CA LEU A 86 -19.30 6.75 -2.93
C LEU A 86 -18.09 6.11 -3.65
N MET A 87 -17.25 5.41 -2.90
CA MET A 87 -16.10 4.69 -3.46
C MET A 87 -16.53 3.37 -4.12
N ALA A 88 -17.53 2.67 -3.58
CA ALA A 88 -18.08 1.47 -4.20
C ALA A 88 -18.75 1.78 -5.55
N GLU A 89 -19.51 2.87 -5.65
CA GLU A 89 -20.14 3.34 -6.89
C GLU A 89 -19.12 3.62 -8.00
N ARG A 90 -17.92 4.08 -7.62
CA ARG A 90 -16.79 4.31 -8.54
C ARG A 90 -15.93 3.07 -8.82
N GLY A 91 -16.38 1.90 -8.33
CA GLY A 91 -15.80 0.59 -8.61
C GLY A 91 -14.56 0.24 -7.79
N PHE A 92 -14.32 0.92 -6.67
CA PHE A 92 -13.20 0.58 -5.79
C PHE A 92 -13.58 -0.57 -4.84
N PRO A 93 -12.75 -1.63 -4.72
CA PRO A 93 -12.99 -2.68 -3.74
C PRO A 93 -12.68 -2.18 -2.34
N LEU A 94 -13.61 -2.40 -1.41
CA LEU A 94 -13.53 -1.85 -0.06
C LEU A 94 -13.24 -2.92 0.97
N LYS A 95 -12.47 -2.54 1.98
CA LYS A 95 -12.25 -3.33 3.18
C LYS A 95 -12.71 -2.52 4.38
N ASN A 96 -13.83 -2.95 4.97
CA ASN A 96 -14.40 -2.28 6.12
C ASN A 96 -13.54 -2.53 7.38
N MET A 97 -13.12 -1.44 8.03
CA MET A 97 -12.24 -1.46 9.21
C MET A 97 -12.90 -2.15 10.40
N GLU A 98 -14.18 -1.86 10.68
CA GLU A 98 -14.91 -2.46 11.81
C GLU A 98 -15.00 -3.99 11.66
N SER A 99 -15.28 -4.47 10.44
CA SER A 99 -15.29 -5.90 10.13
C SER A 99 -13.90 -6.52 10.26
N ALA A 100 -12.85 -5.82 9.81
CA ALA A 100 -11.46 -6.28 9.96
C ALA A 100 -11.05 -6.39 11.44
N ILE A 101 -11.45 -5.45 12.28
CA ILE A 101 -11.25 -5.50 13.74
C ILE A 101 -11.96 -6.73 14.32
N LYS A 102 -13.26 -6.92 14.02
CA LYS A 102 -14.04 -8.06 14.53
C LYS A 102 -13.43 -9.41 14.13
N THR A 103 -12.99 -9.55 12.87
CA THR A 103 -12.31 -10.78 12.42
C THR A 103 -10.99 -11.00 13.14
N LEU A 104 -10.22 -9.95 13.42
CA LEU A 104 -8.98 -10.09 14.17
C LEU A 104 -9.19 -10.45 15.63
N GLU A 105 -10.24 -9.94 16.26
CA GLU A 105 -10.61 -10.33 17.63
C GLU A 105 -11.03 -11.80 17.68
N ALA A 106 -11.84 -12.24 16.72
CA ALA A 106 -12.21 -13.66 16.59
C ALA A 106 -10.96 -14.54 16.41
N ASN A 107 -10.07 -14.18 15.48
CA ASN A 107 -8.82 -14.92 15.26
C ASN A 107 -7.93 -14.92 16.51
N SER A 108 -7.84 -13.80 17.23
CA SER A 108 -7.03 -13.70 18.46
C SER A 108 -7.61 -14.56 19.59
N ALA A 109 -8.94 -14.63 19.69
CA ALA A 109 -9.62 -15.48 20.66
C ALA A 109 -9.42 -16.96 20.31
N GLU A 110 -9.53 -17.32 19.02
CA GLU A 110 -9.23 -18.67 18.53
C GLU A 110 -7.77 -19.05 18.80
N GLU A 111 -6.81 -18.18 18.50
CA GLU A 111 -5.38 -18.40 18.77
C GLU A 111 -5.09 -18.58 20.27
N ALA A 112 -5.77 -17.83 21.16
CA ALA A 112 -5.65 -18.00 22.60
C ALA A 112 -6.26 -19.34 23.10
N MET A 113 -7.26 -19.87 22.39
CA MET A 113 -7.87 -21.18 22.69
C MET A 113 -7.08 -22.34 22.07
N LEU A 114 -6.29 -22.09 21.03
CA LEU A 114 -5.39 -23.04 20.40
C LEU A 114 -4.09 -23.15 21.21
N THR A 115 -4.17 -23.76 22.40
CA THR A 115 -2.96 -24.24 23.09
C THR A 115 -2.24 -25.23 22.17
N SER A 116 -1.00 -24.90 21.77
CA SER A 116 -0.16 -25.82 21.01
C SER A 116 0.05 -27.11 21.80
N LYS A 117 0.21 -28.25 21.11
CA LYS A 117 0.54 -29.56 21.75
C LYS A 117 1.84 -29.52 22.58
N THR A 118 2.59 -28.42 22.57
CA THR A 118 3.85 -28.19 23.28
C THR A 118 3.79 -27.01 24.26
N GLY A 119 2.62 -26.41 24.52
CA GLY A 119 2.46 -25.35 25.53
C GLY A 119 3.14 -24.02 25.22
N ALA A 120 3.64 -23.82 23.99
CA ALA A 120 4.18 -22.54 23.56
C ALA A 120 3.05 -21.65 23.07
N GLU A 121 2.85 -20.51 23.73
CA GLU A 121 1.97 -19.42 23.27
C GLU A 121 2.64 -18.69 22.11
N ALA A 122 1.87 -18.41 21.06
CA ALA A 122 2.31 -17.48 20.02
C ALA A 122 2.32 -16.07 20.61
N SER A 123 3.48 -15.61 21.09
CA SER A 123 3.65 -14.26 21.63
C SER A 123 3.56 -13.24 20.49
N GLU A 124 2.38 -12.65 20.30
CA GLU A 124 2.18 -11.50 19.40
C GLU A 124 2.12 -10.19 20.19
N SER A 125 2.94 -9.21 19.80
CA SER A 125 2.89 -7.87 20.39
C SER A 125 1.55 -7.17 20.09
N PRO A 126 0.97 -6.40 21.03
CA PRO A 126 -0.21 -5.57 20.77
C PRO A 126 -0.05 -4.65 19.55
N ILE A 127 1.17 -4.20 19.25
CA ILE A 127 1.49 -3.40 18.07
C ILE A 127 1.37 -4.21 16.78
N ASP A 128 1.76 -5.49 16.80
CA ASP A 128 1.65 -6.37 15.64
C ASP A 128 0.19 -6.74 15.37
N LYS A 129 -0.61 -6.93 16.44
CA LYS A 129 -2.07 -7.08 16.34
C LYS A 129 -2.71 -5.87 15.67
N LEU A 130 -2.34 -4.65 16.07
CA LEU A 130 -2.82 -3.40 15.46
C LEU A 130 -2.41 -3.27 13.99
N LYS A 131 -1.15 -3.59 13.65
CA LYS A 131 -0.66 -3.58 12.26
C LYS A 131 -1.34 -4.62 11.38
N LYS A 132 -1.83 -5.73 11.94
CA LYS A 132 -2.62 -6.72 11.19
C LYS A 132 -3.98 -6.17 10.73
N VAL A 133 -4.54 -5.16 11.41
CA VAL A 133 -5.87 -4.58 11.12
C VAL A 133 -5.88 -3.83 9.78
N ALA A 134 -4.87 -2.99 9.53
CA ALA A 134 -4.79 -2.10 8.38
C ALA A 134 -4.13 -2.73 7.14
N LYS A 135 -4.65 -3.87 6.66
CA LYS A 135 -4.19 -4.51 5.41
C LYS A 135 -5.09 -4.13 4.23
N ALA A 136 -5.15 -2.85 3.90
CA ALA A 136 -5.65 -2.38 2.62
C ALA A 136 -4.46 -1.83 1.82
N ASP A 137 -4.60 -1.73 0.50
CA ASP A 137 -3.57 -1.12 -0.33
C ASP A 137 -3.52 0.40 -0.11
N ILE A 138 -4.69 1.02 0.10
CA ILE A 138 -4.83 2.45 0.40
C ILE A 138 -5.63 2.63 1.68
N ILE A 139 -5.15 3.52 2.53
CA ILE A 139 -5.84 3.98 3.73
C ILE A 139 -6.35 5.41 3.47
N MET A 140 -7.66 5.59 3.54
CA MET A 140 -8.30 6.90 3.48
C MET A 140 -8.51 7.43 4.89
N GLN A 141 -7.77 8.46 5.28
CA GLN A 141 -7.91 9.14 6.57
C GLN A 141 -8.88 10.30 6.48
N LEU A 142 -9.90 10.28 7.33
CA LEU A 142 -10.92 11.32 7.42
C LEU A 142 -10.74 12.13 8.72
N THR A 143 -10.68 13.46 8.58
CA THR A 143 -10.78 14.42 9.68
C THR A 143 -11.92 15.37 9.38
N TRP A 144 -12.73 15.72 10.39
CA TRP A 144 -13.68 16.83 10.27
C TRP A 144 -13.86 17.60 11.57
N THR A 145 -14.17 18.88 11.40
CA THR A 145 -14.48 19.83 12.47
C THR A 145 -15.81 20.51 12.17
N VAL A 146 -16.68 20.56 13.17
CA VAL A 146 -17.97 21.28 13.08
C VAL A 146 -17.75 22.68 13.64
N ASN A 147 -17.83 23.69 12.77
CA ASN A 147 -17.69 25.08 13.13
C ASN A 147 -19.06 25.72 13.32
N THR A 148 -19.28 26.37 14.46
CA THR A 148 -20.57 27.03 14.77
C THR A 148 -20.38 28.55 14.73
N THR A 149 -21.12 29.22 13.86
CA THR A 149 -21.13 30.70 13.74
C THR A 149 -22.56 31.19 13.95
N GLY A 150 -22.86 31.66 15.17
CA GLY A 150 -24.23 32.02 15.55
C GLY A 150 -25.16 30.79 15.47
N PRO A 151 -26.36 30.89 14.85
CA PRO A 151 -27.25 29.73 14.66
C PRO A 151 -26.83 28.81 13.51
N LYS A 152 -25.79 29.17 12.73
CA LYS A 152 -25.33 28.39 11.58
C LYS A 152 -24.22 27.43 11.98
N LYS A 153 -24.25 26.22 11.43
CA LYS A 153 -23.18 25.24 11.48
C LYS A 153 -22.56 25.10 10.09
N THR A 154 -21.24 25.00 10.05
CA THR A 154 -20.45 24.66 8.87
C THR A 154 -19.57 23.47 9.22
N LEU A 155 -19.16 22.70 8.23
CA LEU A 155 -18.30 21.55 8.43
C LEU A 155 -17.05 21.70 7.58
N THR A 156 -15.88 21.65 8.22
CA THR A 156 -14.59 21.58 7.52
C THR A 156 -14.09 20.15 7.58
N PHE A 157 -13.72 19.59 6.44
CA PHE A 157 -13.18 18.23 6.37
C PHE A 157 -11.83 18.20 5.66
N ASN A 158 -11.07 17.15 5.94
CA ASN A 158 -9.86 16.76 5.23
C ASN A 158 -9.88 15.25 5.06
N LEU A 159 -9.81 14.80 3.81
CA LEU A 159 -9.76 13.41 3.39
C LEU A 159 -8.44 13.17 2.66
N GLN A 160 -7.63 12.26 3.17
CA GLN A 160 -6.32 11.94 2.61
C GLN A 160 -6.29 10.47 2.20
N GLY A 161 -5.88 10.18 0.96
CA GLY A 161 -5.56 8.84 0.52
C GLY A 161 -4.07 8.58 0.72
N LEU A 162 -3.73 7.61 1.55
CA LEU A 162 -2.35 7.20 1.85
C LEU A 162 -2.09 5.81 1.24
N ASP A 163 -0.99 5.66 0.52
CA ASP A 163 -0.53 4.36 0.05
C ASP A 163 0.12 3.58 1.20
N ALA A 164 -0.39 2.37 1.49
CA ALA A 164 0.09 1.55 2.61
C ALA A 164 1.47 0.93 2.39
N TYR A 165 2.05 1.09 1.19
CA TYR A 165 3.39 0.60 0.87
C TYR A 165 4.46 1.64 1.18
N THR A 166 4.22 2.89 0.83
CA THR A 166 5.20 3.99 0.94
C THR A 166 4.88 5.00 2.04
N ASP A 167 3.69 4.91 2.65
CA ASP A 167 3.14 5.91 3.56
C ASP A 167 2.95 7.31 2.91
N LYS A 168 3.08 7.42 1.58
CA LYS A 168 2.89 8.67 0.84
C LYS A 168 1.41 9.00 0.70
N GLN A 169 1.11 10.30 0.74
CA GLN A 169 -0.19 10.81 0.34
C GLN A 169 -0.30 10.83 -1.18
N ILE A 170 -1.29 10.13 -1.71
CA ILE A 170 -1.56 9.96 -3.14
C ILE A 170 -2.81 10.71 -3.61
N ALA A 171 -3.70 11.07 -2.68
CA ALA A 171 -4.90 11.83 -2.98
C ALA A 171 -5.30 12.72 -1.80
N THR A 172 -5.94 13.84 -2.07
CA THR A 172 -6.49 14.72 -1.03
C THR A 172 -7.76 15.42 -1.49
N ALA A 173 -8.69 15.56 -0.56
CA ALA A 173 -9.87 16.40 -0.69
C ALA A 173 -10.07 17.11 0.64
N ALA A 174 -10.06 18.43 0.61
CA ALA A 174 -10.31 19.25 1.78
C ALA A 174 -11.18 20.43 1.39
N GLY A 175 -12.08 20.83 2.29
CA GLY A 175 -13.04 21.87 2.01
C GLY A 175 -13.87 22.22 3.23
N THR A 176 -14.60 23.32 3.12
CA THR A 176 -15.62 23.70 4.10
C THR A 176 -16.98 23.70 3.41
N GLY A 177 -17.88 22.87 3.91
CA GLY A 177 -19.25 22.76 3.41
C GLY A 177 -20.05 24.03 3.65
N THR A 178 -21.19 24.11 2.98
CA THR A 178 -22.06 25.29 3.06
C THR A 178 -22.68 25.45 4.47
N PRO A 179 -22.92 26.69 4.93
CA PRO A 179 -23.55 26.91 6.22
C PRO A 179 -25.01 26.42 6.25
N SER A 180 -25.35 25.60 7.23
CA SER A 180 -26.72 25.12 7.47
C SER A 180 -27.21 25.44 8.88
N PHE A 181 -28.52 25.60 9.02
CA PHE A 181 -29.18 25.84 10.32
C PHE A 181 -29.67 24.55 10.98
N SER A 182 -29.97 23.51 10.19
CA SER A 182 -30.69 22.31 10.67
C SER A 182 -30.11 20.99 10.17
N ALA A 183 -29.11 21.00 9.28
CA ALA A 183 -28.54 19.77 8.77
C ALA A 183 -27.74 19.04 9.86
N GLU A 184 -27.91 17.71 9.90
CA GLU A 184 -27.12 16.84 10.77
C GLU A 184 -25.68 16.74 10.26
N VAL A 185 -24.74 16.44 11.16
CA VAL A 185 -23.30 16.35 10.85
C VAL A 185 -23.00 15.38 9.70
N PRO A 186 -23.63 14.18 9.61
CA PRO A 186 -23.39 13.27 8.50
C PRO A 186 -23.82 13.85 7.13
N VAL A 187 -24.92 14.61 7.09
CA VAL A 187 -25.42 15.24 5.86
C VAL A 187 -24.48 16.35 5.40
N LEU A 188 -24.05 17.21 6.33
CA LEU A 188 -23.08 18.27 6.04
C LEU A 188 -21.74 17.71 5.54
N LEU A 189 -21.32 16.58 6.08
CA LEU A 189 -20.10 15.91 5.65
C LEU A 189 -20.25 15.29 4.27
N GLU A 190 -21.39 14.66 3.98
CA GLU A 190 -21.69 14.07 2.68
C GLU A 190 -21.67 15.13 1.58
N GLU A 191 -22.39 16.24 1.77
CA GLU A 191 -22.40 17.36 0.83
C GLU A 191 -20.99 17.91 0.60
N ALA A 192 -20.24 18.16 1.68
CA ALA A 192 -18.89 18.69 1.59
C ALA A 192 -17.94 17.72 0.86
N ILE A 193 -18.03 16.42 1.11
CA ILE A 193 -17.16 15.43 0.46
C ILE A 193 -17.53 15.25 -1.02
N LEU A 194 -18.82 15.19 -1.35
CA LEU A 194 -19.31 14.99 -2.71
C LEU A 194 -18.75 16.03 -3.68
N ASP A 195 -18.73 17.29 -3.27
CA ASP A 195 -18.23 18.42 -4.07
C ASP A 195 -16.73 18.30 -4.41
N HIS A 196 -15.97 17.49 -3.64
CA HIS A 196 -14.53 17.29 -3.85
C HIS A 196 -14.15 15.85 -4.24
N MET A 197 -15.14 14.95 -4.36
CA MET A 197 -14.88 13.52 -4.58
C MET A 197 -14.35 13.23 -5.99
N ASP A 198 -14.79 13.97 -7.00
CA ASP A 198 -14.36 13.72 -8.37
C ASP A 198 -12.86 13.98 -8.54
N ASN A 199 -12.36 15.09 -8.02
CA ASN A 199 -10.92 15.38 -7.99
C ASN A 199 -10.14 14.34 -7.18
N PHE A 200 -10.67 13.93 -6.02
CA PHE A 200 -10.04 12.90 -5.20
C PHE A 200 -9.88 11.58 -5.95
N THR A 201 -10.95 11.14 -6.62
CA THR A 201 -10.95 9.88 -7.36
C THR A 201 -10.12 9.92 -8.63
N ALA A 202 -10.01 11.09 -9.28
CA ALA A 202 -9.07 11.31 -10.37
C ALA A 202 -7.61 11.13 -9.91
N SER A 203 -7.22 11.73 -8.78
CA SER A 203 -5.87 11.54 -8.23
C SER A 203 -5.58 10.08 -7.87
N LEU A 204 -6.57 9.34 -7.35
CA LEU A 204 -6.43 7.91 -7.11
C LEU A 204 -6.26 7.11 -8.41
N GLN A 205 -6.99 7.48 -9.47
CA GLN A 205 -6.89 6.81 -10.76
C GLN A 205 -5.53 7.07 -11.41
N ASP A 206 -5.02 8.31 -11.36
CA ASP A 206 -3.68 8.66 -11.86
C ASP A 206 -2.59 7.84 -11.14
N PHE A 207 -2.70 7.72 -9.81
CA PHE A 207 -1.79 6.89 -9.02
C PHE A 207 -1.86 5.41 -9.44
N PHE A 208 -3.05 4.88 -9.75
CA PHE A 208 -3.18 3.51 -10.21
C PHE A 208 -2.59 3.29 -11.59
N ASP A 209 -2.81 4.23 -12.50
CA ASP A 209 -2.26 4.12 -13.85
C ASP A 209 -0.73 4.15 -13.82
N ASP A 210 -0.14 5.00 -12.97
CA ASP A 210 1.30 4.97 -12.67
C ASP A 210 1.75 3.62 -12.09
N LEU A 211 1.00 3.07 -11.13
CA LEU A 211 1.31 1.80 -10.50
C LEU A 211 1.29 0.63 -11.47
N PHE A 212 0.35 0.63 -12.42
CA PHE A 212 0.25 -0.38 -13.46
C PHE A 212 1.33 -0.24 -14.53
N ALA A 213 1.64 0.99 -14.95
CA ALA A 213 2.63 1.26 -15.98
C ALA A 213 4.07 1.13 -15.47
N ASN A 214 4.34 1.65 -14.27
CA ASN A 214 5.68 1.80 -13.71
C ASN A 214 5.94 0.86 -12.53
N GLY A 215 4.99 0.00 -12.15
CA GLY A 215 5.15 -0.89 -11.00
C GLY A 215 4.91 -0.21 -9.65
N ARG A 216 4.89 -1.04 -8.61
CA ARG A 216 4.61 -0.61 -7.24
C ARG A 216 5.88 -0.13 -6.56
N GLU A 217 5.78 1.05 -5.97
CA GLU A 217 6.87 1.64 -5.19
C GLU A 217 7.05 0.90 -3.85
N VAL A 218 8.28 0.55 -3.51
CA VAL A 218 8.67 -0.09 -2.25
C VAL A 218 9.99 0.47 -1.73
N ILE A 219 10.31 0.14 -0.49
CA ILE A 219 11.58 0.45 0.17
C ILE A 219 12.33 -0.86 0.44
N VAL A 220 13.55 -0.97 -0.07
CA VAL A 220 14.44 -2.10 0.17
C VAL A 220 15.64 -1.62 0.98
N ARG A 221 15.94 -2.30 2.07
CA ARG A 221 17.10 -2.02 2.90
C ARG A 221 18.02 -3.23 2.96
N VAL A 222 19.31 -3.03 2.82
CA VAL A 222 20.35 -4.03 3.04
C VAL A 222 21.08 -3.67 4.33
N LYS A 223 21.35 -4.66 5.16
CA LYS A 223 22.16 -4.51 6.36
C LYS A 223 23.13 -5.66 6.48
N VAL A 224 24.34 -5.39 6.94
CA VAL A 224 25.34 -6.39 7.31
C VAL A 224 25.20 -6.66 8.81
N TRP A 225 25.39 -7.92 9.23
CA TRP A 225 25.55 -8.22 10.65
C TRP A 225 26.97 -7.89 11.12
N ASP A 226 27.08 -7.32 12.31
CA ASP A 226 28.36 -6.93 12.91
C ASP A 226 29.33 -8.11 13.13
N ASP A 227 28.84 -9.35 13.11
CA ASP A 227 29.62 -10.59 13.29
C ASP A 227 29.98 -11.30 11.97
N TRP A 228 29.73 -10.65 10.83
CA TRP A 228 30.13 -11.16 9.53
C TRP A 228 31.48 -10.54 9.12
N ASP A 229 32.40 -11.37 8.64
CA ASP A 229 33.77 -10.97 8.29
C ASP A 229 33.88 -10.17 6.97
N GLU A 230 32.76 -10.00 6.26
CA GLU A 230 32.65 -9.27 5.00
C GLU A 230 31.60 -8.15 5.15
N ASP A 231 31.62 -7.20 4.22
CA ASP A 231 30.79 -6.00 4.22
C ASP A 231 30.35 -5.63 2.79
N LEU A 232 29.78 -4.43 2.62
CA LEU A 232 29.30 -3.96 1.33
C LEU A 232 30.41 -3.45 0.39
N GLU A 233 31.63 -3.24 0.90
CA GLU A 233 32.81 -2.86 0.11
C GLU A 233 33.61 -4.11 -0.31
N THR A 234 33.22 -5.30 0.15
CA THR A 234 33.85 -6.56 -0.23
C THR A 234 33.62 -6.85 -1.72
N GLU A 235 34.72 -7.13 -2.44
CA GLU A 235 34.74 -7.36 -3.89
C GLU A 235 34.43 -8.83 -4.23
N TYR A 236 33.66 -9.06 -5.30
CA TYR A 236 33.34 -10.40 -5.80
C TYR A 236 33.49 -10.49 -7.32
N GLY A 237 33.70 -11.72 -7.82
CA GLY A 237 33.75 -12.01 -9.25
C GLY A 237 35.16 -11.91 -9.84
N GLU A 238 35.25 -11.91 -11.17
CA GLU A 238 36.54 -11.75 -11.88
C GLU A 238 36.90 -10.28 -12.12
N ASP A 239 35.91 -9.39 -12.01
CA ASP A 239 36.05 -7.94 -12.23
C ASP A 239 36.28 -7.16 -10.92
N ASP A 240 36.41 -7.86 -9.77
CA ASP A 240 36.58 -7.29 -8.42
C ASP A 240 35.52 -6.20 -8.11
N GLU A 241 34.24 -6.46 -8.41
CA GLU A 241 33.14 -5.50 -8.21
C GLU A 241 32.68 -5.52 -6.74
N GLU A 242 32.52 -4.34 -6.13
CA GLU A 242 32.03 -4.21 -4.75
C GLU A 242 30.61 -4.76 -4.60
N LEU A 243 30.32 -5.37 -3.45
CA LEU A 243 29.00 -5.92 -3.16
C LEU A 243 27.88 -4.86 -3.23
N ALA A 244 28.17 -3.63 -2.86
CA ALA A 244 27.25 -2.51 -2.99
C ALA A 244 26.83 -2.30 -4.46
N ASP A 245 27.79 -2.27 -5.38
CA ASP A 245 27.58 -2.08 -6.81
C ASP A 245 26.87 -3.29 -7.44
N ILE A 246 27.24 -4.51 -7.03
CA ILE A 246 26.55 -5.74 -7.44
C ILE A 246 25.06 -5.68 -7.07
N ILE A 247 24.73 -5.20 -5.87
CA ILE A 247 23.34 -5.08 -5.43
C ILE A 247 22.63 -3.94 -6.17
N ASP A 248 23.28 -2.81 -6.43
CA ASP A 248 22.72 -1.68 -7.19
C ASP A 248 22.40 -2.10 -8.64
N SER A 249 23.34 -2.77 -9.32
CA SER A 249 23.16 -3.38 -10.63
C SER A 249 22.00 -4.38 -10.65
N TRP A 250 21.89 -5.23 -9.63
CA TRP A 250 20.76 -6.14 -9.50
C TRP A 250 19.43 -5.39 -9.41
N MET A 251 19.38 -4.27 -8.66
CA MET A 251 18.19 -3.44 -8.54
C MET A 251 17.81 -2.81 -9.88
N ALA A 252 18.78 -2.33 -10.66
CA ALA A 252 18.54 -1.81 -12.01
C ALA A 252 17.90 -2.86 -12.93
N ASP A 253 18.40 -4.09 -12.91
CA ASP A 253 17.89 -5.17 -13.77
C ASP A 253 16.51 -5.70 -13.37
N ASN A 254 16.18 -5.60 -12.08
CA ASN A 254 14.97 -6.23 -11.53
C ASN A 254 13.82 -5.24 -11.29
N THR A 255 14.06 -3.94 -11.42
CA THR A 255 13.03 -2.89 -11.32
C THR A 255 12.42 -2.54 -12.67
N VAL A 256 11.17 -2.06 -12.65
CA VAL A 256 10.47 -1.63 -13.86
C VAL A 256 11.19 -0.40 -14.42
N ASN A 257 11.71 -0.52 -15.64
CA ASN A 257 12.49 0.51 -16.32
C ASN A 257 13.76 0.96 -15.56
N GLY A 258 14.32 0.11 -14.69
CA GLY A 258 15.51 0.46 -13.90
C GLY A 258 15.27 1.58 -12.89
N LYS A 259 14.01 1.83 -12.48
CA LYS A 259 13.67 2.95 -11.60
C LYS A 259 13.77 2.59 -10.12
N PHE A 260 14.76 3.17 -9.45
CA PHE A 260 14.95 3.17 -8.01
C PHE A 260 15.88 4.33 -7.62
N ASN A 261 15.90 4.69 -6.33
CA ASN A 261 16.83 5.69 -5.80
C ASN A 261 17.69 5.07 -4.70
N THR A 262 19.00 5.14 -4.85
CA THR A 262 19.96 4.78 -3.80
C THR A 262 20.18 6.01 -2.92
N THR A 263 19.74 5.93 -1.66
CA THR A 263 19.66 7.09 -0.75
C THR A 263 20.79 7.11 0.27
N ASP A 264 21.09 5.96 0.87
CA ASP A 264 22.20 5.79 1.81
C ASP A 264 23.06 4.62 1.36
N VAL A 265 24.38 4.84 1.32
CA VAL A 265 25.41 3.82 1.04
C VAL A 265 26.51 3.96 2.09
N THR A 266 26.79 2.87 2.79
CA THR A 266 27.85 2.72 3.79
C THR A 266 28.34 1.28 3.75
N GLU A 267 29.50 0.98 4.33
CA GLU A 267 30.05 -0.38 4.46
C GLU A 267 29.04 -1.39 5.05
N THR A 268 28.12 -0.95 5.93
CA THR A 268 27.16 -1.84 6.63
C THR A 268 25.70 -1.72 6.17
N MET A 269 25.35 -0.71 5.36
CA MET A 269 23.97 -0.42 5.00
C MET A 269 23.80 0.14 3.59
N LEU A 270 22.81 -0.39 2.87
CA LEU A 270 22.21 0.25 1.69
C LEU A 270 20.74 0.55 1.94
N LEU A 271 20.30 1.74 1.51
CA LEU A 271 18.90 2.12 1.48
C LEU A 271 18.46 2.46 0.06
N PHE A 272 17.58 1.63 -0.49
CA PHE A 272 16.89 1.90 -1.74
C PHE A 272 15.46 2.38 -1.46
N GLU A 273 15.17 3.58 -1.93
CA GLU A 273 13.85 4.19 -1.91
C GLU A 273 13.28 4.27 -3.33
N GLN A 274 11.98 4.53 -3.44
CA GLN A 274 11.30 4.66 -4.72
C GLN A 274 11.50 3.47 -5.68
N VAL A 275 11.74 2.27 -5.14
CA VAL A 275 12.02 1.06 -5.92
C VAL A 275 10.76 0.65 -6.67
N ARG A 276 10.80 0.67 -8.00
CA ARG A 276 9.68 0.29 -8.85
C ARG A 276 9.64 -1.22 -9.07
N MET A 277 9.01 -1.93 -8.14
CA MET A 277 8.84 -3.38 -8.20
C MET A 277 7.73 -3.77 -9.19
N PRO A 278 7.95 -4.77 -10.06
CA PRO A 278 6.91 -5.31 -10.93
C PRO A 278 5.72 -5.84 -10.12
N LEU A 279 4.49 -5.61 -10.61
CA LEU A 279 3.27 -6.10 -9.92
C LEU A 279 3.08 -7.61 -9.99
N PHE A 280 3.67 -8.23 -11.00
CA PHE A 280 3.51 -9.65 -11.28
C PHE A 280 4.85 -10.29 -11.60
N TYR A 281 4.89 -11.60 -11.44
CA TYR A 281 5.98 -12.44 -11.92
C TYR A 281 5.44 -13.70 -12.53
N GLU A 282 6.19 -14.27 -13.46
CA GLU A 282 5.86 -15.54 -14.06
C GLU A 282 6.53 -16.69 -13.30
N LYS A 283 5.77 -17.76 -13.05
CA LYS A 283 6.33 -19.01 -12.56
C LYS A 283 5.58 -20.18 -13.17
N LYS A 284 6.30 -21.03 -13.91
CA LYS A 284 5.75 -22.20 -14.62
C LYS A 284 4.59 -21.80 -15.57
N GLY A 285 4.78 -20.73 -16.35
CA GLY A 285 3.79 -20.23 -17.32
C GLY A 285 2.53 -19.64 -16.69
N LYS A 286 2.51 -19.36 -15.38
CA LYS A 286 1.40 -18.69 -14.69
C LYS A 286 1.87 -17.38 -14.08
N GLN A 287 1.13 -16.31 -14.38
CA GLN A 287 1.32 -15.01 -13.76
C GLN A 287 0.83 -15.07 -12.30
N ARG A 288 1.64 -14.54 -11.39
CA ARG A 288 1.35 -14.47 -9.96
C ARG A 288 1.64 -13.08 -9.46
N ALA A 289 0.86 -12.61 -8.48
CA ALA A 289 1.11 -11.32 -7.84
C ALA A 289 2.47 -11.30 -7.14
N MET A 290 3.20 -10.20 -7.33
CA MET A 290 4.43 -9.90 -6.62
C MET A 290 4.09 -9.20 -5.30
N ASP A 291 4.84 -9.53 -4.26
CA ASP A 291 4.84 -8.79 -3.01
C ASP A 291 6.29 -8.39 -2.67
N THR A 292 6.47 -7.38 -1.83
CA THR A 292 7.80 -6.84 -1.47
C THR A 292 8.73 -7.91 -0.92
N ARG A 293 8.19 -8.86 -0.12
CA ARG A 293 8.96 -9.99 0.41
C ARG A 293 9.50 -10.87 -0.70
N ARG A 294 8.68 -11.19 -1.71
CA ARG A 294 9.05 -12.04 -2.84
C ARG A 294 10.08 -11.37 -3.73
N PHE A 295 9.94 -10.07 -3.96
CA PHE A 295 10.90 -9.30 -4.72
C PHE A 295 12.28 -9.33 -4.06
N VAL A 296 12.36 -8.97 -2.77
CA VAL A 296 13.63 -9.04 -2.02
C VAL A 296 14.12 -10.48 -1.83
N LYS A 297 13.23 -11.47 -1.80
CA LYS A 297 13.62 -12.88 -1.84
C LYS A 297 14.31 -13.29 -3.15
N LYS A 298 14.13 -12.56 -4.26
CA LYS A 298 14.92 -12.80 -5.47
C LYS A 298 16.36 -12.34 -5.27
N LEU A 299 16.56 -11.12 -4.73
CA LEU A 299 17.89 -10.62 -4.35
C LEU A 299 18.58 -11.57 -3.35
N SER A 300 17.86 -12.00 -2.31
CA SER A 300 18.34 -13.00 -1.34
C SER A 300 18.83 -14.29 -1.98
N LYS A 301 18.16 -14.77 -3.03
CA LYS A 301 18.57 -15.97 -3.76
C LYS A 301 19.74 -15.73 -4.70
N PHE A 302 19.81 -14.55 -5.30
CA PHE A 302 20.92 -14.13 -6.13
C PHE A 302 22.21 -14.10 -5.31
N LEU A 303 22.18 -13.42 -4.16
CA LEU A 303 23.32 -13.35 -3.24
C LEU A 303 23.69 -14.70 -2.60
N LYS A 304 22.74 -15.62 -2.44
CA LYS A 304 23.03 -17.00 -1.98
C LYS A 304 23.61 -17.91 -3.04
N GLY A 305 23.44 -17.58 -4.32
CA GLY A 305 23.95 -18.37 -5.42
C GLY A 305 25.45 -18.13 -5.60
N GLU A 306 26.09 -19.03 -6.35
CA GLU A 306 27.42 -18.76 -6.90
C GLU A 306 27.35 -17.52 -7.82
N PRO A 307 28.38 -16.65 -7.83
CA PRO A 307 29.67 -16.80 -7.11
C PRO A 307 29.67 -16.30 -5.66
N TYR A 308 28.65 -15.53 -5.24
CA TYR A 308 28.69 -14.77 -3.97
C TYR A 308 28.58 -15.63 -2.71
N ASN A 309 27.72 -16.65 -2.70
CA ASN A 309 27.54 -17.58 -1.58
C ASN A 309 27.22 -16.91 -0.21
N ILE A 310 26.63 -15.72 -0.22
CA ILE A 310 26.38 -14.91 0.98
C ILE A 310 25.14 -15.41 1.72
N PRO A 311 25.27 -15.90 2.97
CA PRO A 311 24.12 -16.23 3.81
C PRO A 311 23.35 -14.94 4.12
N ASN A 312 22.03 -15.01 4.08
CA ASN A 312 21.19 -13.85 4.35
C ASN A 312 19.76 -14.21 4.75
N LYS A 313 19.07 -13.23 5.36
CA LYS A 313 17.69 -13.35 5.86
C LYS A 313 16.86 -12.14 5.49
N VAL A 314 15.68 -12.37 4.93
CA VAL A 314 14.71 -11.32 4.58
C VAL A 314 13.66 -11.16 5.68
N VAL A 315 13.53 -9.94 6.18
CA VAL A 315 12.52 -9.51 7.16
C VAL A 315 11.67 -8.41 6.53
N THR A 316 10.35 -8.44 6.73
CA THR A 316 9.43 -7.43 6.20
C THR A 316 8.82 -6.58 7.30
N LYS A 317 8.64 -5.29 7.02
CA LYS A 317 7.93 -4.35 7.88
C LYS A 317 6.78 -3.72 7.08
N GLY A 318 5.54 -4.05 7.43
CA GLY A 318 4.36 -3.62 6.66
C GLY A 318 4.31 -4.28 5.28
N LEU A 319 3.63 -3.62 4.34
CA LEU A 319 3.46 -4.13 2.97
C LEU A 319 4.57 -3.68 2.02
N GLY A 320 5.10 -2.45 2.17
CA GLY A 320 6.05 -1.88 1.22
C GLY A 320 7.50 -1.78 1.67
N ARG A 321 7.88 -2.30 2.84
CA ARG A 321 9.29 -2.33 3.27
C ARG A 321 9.81 -3.74 3.55
N ALA A 322 10.98 -4.04 2.99
CA ALA A 322 11.72 -5.26 3.29
C ALA A 322 13.19 -4.94 3.59
N THR A 323 13.75 -5.65 4.55
CA THR A 323 15.15 -5.60 4.92
C THR A 323 15.79 -6.96 4.69
N ILE A 324 16.89 -6.99 3.96
CA ILE A 324 17.76 -8.15 3.86
C ILE A 324 18.95 -7.94 4.79
N TYR A 325 19.18 -8.91 5.67
CA TYR A 325 20.37 -8.96 6.53
C TYR A 325 21.36 -9.93 5.90
N LEU A 326 22.57 -9.47 5.59
CA LEU A 326 23.68 -10.22 5.03
C LEU A 326 24.60 -10.69 6.15
N GLY A 327 25.15 -11.89 5.99
CA GLY A 327 25.89 -12.56 7.06
C GLY A 327 24.99 -13.26 8.08
N GLY A 328 25.61 -13.79 9.13
CA GLY A 328 24.94 -14.49 10.23
C GLY A 328 24.41 -15.89 9.87
N LYS A 329 24.34 -16.77 10.88
CA LYS A 329 23.82 -18.15 10.74
C LYS A 329 22.32 -18.21 10.48
#